data_AF-A0A957ULR7-F1
#
_entry.id   AF-A0A957ULR7-F1
#
_cell.length_a   1.000
_cell.length_b   1.000
_cell.length_c   1.000
_cell.angle_alpha   90.00
_cell.angle_beta   90.00
_cell.angle_gamma   90.00
#
_symmetry.space_group_name_H-M   'P 1'
#
loop_
_entity.id
_entity.type
_entity.pdbx_description
1 polymer ?
#
loop_
_entity_poly.entity_id
_entity_poly.type
_entity_poly.pdbx_seq_one_letter_code
_entity_poly.pdbx_strand_id
1 'polypeptide(L)'
;YSGLPNLLGQVELDASIMDGRTLRTGAVASIHNYGNPITIARRVMEELPHVLLVGAGAERFAAEIGQQPADQRTAEALAKWRERFAESGLDPDALGDNLRAVAHVVTRPVNLKDKPVIEPPLHGKPETLGTVNFLAIDQRG
;
A
#
# COMPACT_ATOMS: atom_id res chain seq x y z
N TYR A 1 -5.12 7.31 8.23
CA TYR A 1 -4.25 6.22 7.75
C TYR A 1 -5.03 5.44 6.72
N SER A 2 -4.71 5.60 5.44
CA SER A 2 -5.13 4.63 4.41
C SER A 2 -4.36 4.89 3.14
N GLY A 3 -3.92 3.82 2.49
CA GLY A 3 -3.46 3.88 1.10
C GLY A 3 -4.60 4.25 0.17
N LEU A 4 -4.28 4.67 -1.06
CA LEU A 4 -5.30 4.78 -2.10
C LEU A 4 -5.74 3.37 -2.51
N PRO A 5 -7.03 3.17 -2.85
CA PRO A 5 -7.51 1.90 -3.37
C PRO A 5 -6.89 1.56 -4.73
N ASN A 6 -6.86 0.27 -5.05
CA ASN A 6 -6.57 -0.25 -6.38
C ASN A 6 -7.72 0.07 -7.37
N LEU A 7 -7.62 -0.38 -8.62
CA LEU A 7 -8.63 -0.11 -9.66
C LEU A 7 -10.03 -0.63 -9.31
N LEU A 8 -10.14 -1.61 -8.41
CA LEU A 8 -11.40 -2.20 -7.95
C LEU A 8 -11.97 -1.50 -6.70
N GLY A 9 -11.35 -0.41 -6.25
CA GLY A 9 -11.79 0.29 -5.04
C GLY A 9 -11.41 -0.44 -3.73
N GLN A 10 -10.52 -1.43 -3.81
CA GLN A 10 -10.02 -2.17 -2.65
C GLN A 10 -8.70 -1.57 -2.15
N VAL A 11 -8.56 -1.40 -0.84
CA VAL A 11 -7.29 -0.98 -0.24
C VAL A 11 -6.49 -2.22 0.11
N GLU A 12 -5.34 -2.34 -0.54
CA GLU A 12 -4.33 -3.37 -0.35
C GLU A 12 -3.07 -2.75 0.22
N LEU A 13 -2.48 -3.40 1.23
CA LEU A 13 -1.26 -2.92 1.85
C LEU A 13 -0.11 -3.90 1.68
N ASP A 14 1.08 -3.34 1.46
CA ASP A 14 2.34 -4.06 1.43
C ASP A 14 3.25 -3.53 2.53
N ALA A 15 4.02 -4.40 3.17
CA ALA A 15 5.05 -4.00 4.13
C ALA A 15 6.18 -5.02 4.21
N SER A 16 7.38 -4.55 4.49
CA SER A 16 8.55 -5.39 4.73
C SER A 16 9.42 -4.82 5.84
N ILE A 17 10.09 -5.70 6.58
CA ILE A 17 11.07 -5.35 7.60
C ILE A 17 12.28 -6.27 7.49
N MET A 18 13.47 -5.74 7.79
CA MET A 18 14.72 -6.47 7.81
C MET A 18 15.55 -6.08 9.04
N ASP A 19 16.14 -7.07 9.71
CA ASP A 19 17.22 -6.86 10.68
C ASP A 19 18.57 -6.93 9.93
N GLY A 20 19.26 -5.79 9.83
CA GLY A 20 20.54 -5.67 9.12
C GLY A 20 21.67 -6.52 9.72
N ARG A 21 21.60 -6.90 10.99
CA ARG A 21 22.64 -7.71 11.65
C ARG A 21 22.51 -9.19 11.34
N THR A 22 21.27 -9.70 11.33
CA THR A 22 21.00 -11.15 11.17
C THR A 22 20.53 -11.51 9.76
N LEU A 23 20.24 -10.51 8.93
CA LEU A 23 19.61 -10.64 7.62
C LEU A 23 18.23 -11.33 7.66
N ARG A 24 17.64 -11.47 8.86
CA ARG A 24 16.26 -11.93 9.00
C ARG A 24 15.34 -10.88 8.42
N THR A 25 14.37 -11.35 7.65
CA THR A 25 13.43 -10.51 6.90
C THR A 25 12.05 -11.09 6.99
N GLY A 26 11.04 -10.22 6.98
CA GLY A 26 9.65 -10.61 6.85
C GLY A 26 8.88 -9.58 6.05
N ALA A 27 7.90 -10.03 5.30
CA ALA A 27 7.11 -9.23 4.38
C ALA A 27 5.70 -9.77 4.24
N VAL A 28 4.77 -8.85 3.97
CA VAL A 28 3.41 -9.13 3.53
C VAL A 28 3.08 -8.28 2.31
N ALA A 29 2.26 -8.81 1.40
CA ALA A 29 1.77 -8.06 0.25
C ALA A 29 0.29 -8.35 -0.03
N SER A 30 -0.40 -7.41 -0.68
CA SER A 30 -1.82 -7.52 -1.08
C SER A 30 -2.71 -7.92 0.11
N ILE A 31 -2.40 -7.43 1.32
CA ILE A 31 -3.21 -7.74 2.50
C ILE A 31 -4.40 -6.78 2.58
N HIS A 32 -5.60 -7.33 2.76
CA HIS A 32 -6.82 -6.56 3.00
C HIS A 32 -7.17 -6.55 4.48
N ASN A 33 -8.03 -5.61 4.89
CA ASN A 33 -8.70 -5.63 6.19
C ASN A 33 -7.76 -5.63 7.42
N TYR A 34 -6.50 -5.21 7.31
CA TYR A 34 -5.60 -5.04 8.45
C TYR A 34 -4.85 -3.72 8.34
N GLY A 35 -4.87 -2.91 9.40
CA GLY A 35 -4.30 -1.55 9.36
C GLY A 35 -2.80 -1.45 9.62
N ASN A 36 -2.19 -2.50 10.15
CA ASN A 36 -0.78 -2.51 10.57
C ASN A 36 0.03 -3.61 9.86
N PRO A 37 0.22 -3.51 8.53
CA PRO A 37 0.92 -4.54 7.74
C PRO A 37 2.37 -4.75 8.21
N ILE A 38 3.05 -3.70 8.70
CA ILE A 38 4.43 -3.82 9.20
C ILE A 38 4.55 -4.69 10.45
N THR A 39 3.53 -4.67 11.32
CA THR A 39 3.48 -5.56 12.49
C THR A 39 3.34 -7.01 12.04
N ILE A 40 2.52 -7.26 11.02
CA ILE A 40 2.35 -8.61 10.47
C ILE A 40 3.64 -9.08 9.80
N ALA A 41 4.28 -8.24 8.98
CA ALA A 41 5.58 -8.53 8.37
C ALA A 41 6.66 -8.87 9.42
N ARG A 42 6.68 -8.16 10.55
CA ARG A 42 7.57 -8.49 11.66
C ARG A 42 7.29 -9.87 12.25
N ARG A 43 6.02 -10.25 12.39
CA ARG A 43 5.64 -11.58 12.90
C ARG A 43 5.97 -12.69 11.90
N VAL A 44 5.88 -12.43 10.60
CA VAL A 44 6.41 -13.34 9.56
C VAL A 44 7.91 -13.59 9.78
N MET A 45 8.70 -12.53 9.98
CA MET A 45 10.14 -12.63 10.24
C MET A 45 10.46 -13.43 11.51
N GLU A 46 9.67 -13.23 12.57
CA GLU A 46 9.94 -13.77 13.92
C GLU A 46 9.47 -15.22 14.09
N GLU A 47 8.32 -15.58 13.52
CA GLU A 47 7.60 -16.83 13.85
C GLU A 47 7.53 -17.86 12.71
N LEU A 48 7.75 -17.45 11.46
CA LEU A 48 7.63 -18.34 10.31
C LEU A 48 8.99 -18.65 9.68
N PRO A 49 9.13 -19.81 9.00
CA PRO A 49 10.33 -20.14 8.24
C PRO A 49 10.38 -19.43 6.87
N HIS A 50 9.32 -18.70 6.50
CA HIS A 50 9.19 -18.00 5.21
C HIS A 50 9.39 -16.50 5.36
N VAL A 51 9.80 -15.83 4.28
CA VAL A 51 10.04 -14.38 4.28
C VAL A 51 8.80 -13.59 3.84
N LEU A 52 7.99 -14.11 2.92
CA LEU A 52 6.89 -13.37 2.30
C LEU A 52 5.59 -14.18 2.36
N LEU A 53 4.52 -13.55 2.84
CA LEU A 53 3.14 -14.01 2.67
C LEU A 53 2.36 -13.01 1.82
N VAL A 54 1.39 -13.49 1.04
CA VAL A 54 0.61 -12.64 0.12
C VAL A 54 -0.87 -12.95 0.24
N GLY A 55 -1.72 -11.92 0.15
CA GLY A 55 -3.17 -12.05 0.08
C GLY A 55 -3.77 -12.83 1.23
N ALA A 56 -4.69 -13.75 0.91
CA ALA A 56 -5.41 -14.57 1.90
C ALA A 56 -4.49 -15.35 2.86
N GLY A 57 -3.29 -15.74 2.42
CA GLY A 57 -2.31 -16.39 3.30
C GLY A 57 -1.77 -15.46 4.38
N ALA A 58 -1.50 -14.20 4.03
CA ALA A 58 -1.09 -13.18 4.98
C ALA A 58 -2.23 -12.79 5.93
N GLU A 59 -3.46 -12.68 5.42
CA GLU A 59 -4.66 -12.38 6.21
C GLU A 59 -4.97 -13.47 7.24
N ARG A 60 -4.88 -14.74 6.82
CA ARG A 60 -5.03 -15.88 7.73
C ARG A 60 -4.00 -15.81 8.84
N PHE A 61 -2.72 -15.60 8.51
CA PHE A 61 -1.67 -15.51 9.51
C PHE A 61 -1.91 -14.34 10.46
N ALA A 62 -2.35 -13.18 9.95
CA ALA A 62 -2.70 -12.02 10.77
C ALA A 62 -3.80 -12.32 11.79
N ALA A 63 -4.82 -13.10 11.41
CA ALA A 63 -5.85 -13.57 12.34
C ALA A 63 -5.28 -14.53 13.40
N GLU A 64 -4.42 -15.47 13.01
CA GLU A 64 -3.79 -16.45 13.92
C GLU A 64 -2.92 -15.78 15.00
N ILE A 65 -2.25 -14.67 14.67
CA ILE A 65 -1.46 -13.88 15.62
C ILE A 65 -2.29 -12.83 16.40
N GLY A 66 -3.62 -12.84 16.25
CA GLY A 66 -4.55 -11.99 17.00
C GLY A 66 -4.65 -10.54 16.54
N GLN A 67 -4.23 -10.20 15.31
CA GLN A 67 -4.46 -8.86 14.77
C GLN A 67 -5.96 -8.62 14.57
N GLN A 68 -6.40 -7.40 14.90
CA GLN A 68 -7.79 -7.01 14.72
C GLN A 68 -8.03 -6.59 13.27
N PRO A 69 -9.09 -7.12 12.62
CA PRO A 69 -9.49 -6.63 11.31
C PRO A 69 -9.85 -5.14 11.36
N ALA A 70 -9.45 -4.40 10.33
CA ALA A 70 -9.71 -2.98 10.17
C ALA A 70 -9.85 -2.64 8.69
N ASP A 71 -11.05 -2.22 8.28
CA ASP A 71 -11.28 -1.72 6.92
C ASP A 71 -10.49 -0.43 6.69
N GLN A 72 -9.61 -0.44 5.69
CA GLN A 72 -8.75 0.69 5.35
C GLN A 72 -9.38 1.61 4.30
N ARG A 73 -10.60 1.32 3.81
CA ARG A 73 -11.34 2.17 2.86
C ARG A 73 -11.94 3.38 3.58
N THR A 74 -11.13 4.39 3.83
CA THR A 74 -11.62 5.65 4.39
C THR A 74 -12.46 6.40 3.36
N ALA A 75 -13.43 7.20 3.84
CA ALA A 75 -14.24 8.05 2.98
C ALA A 75 -13.38 9.00 2.12
N GLU A 76 -12.28 9.51 2.69
CA GLU A 76 -11.32 10.35 1.99
C GLU A 76 -10.61 9.59 0.85
N ALA A 77 -10.15 8.36 1.11
CA ALA A 77 -9.48 7.54 0.10
C ALA A 77 -10.43 7.18 -1.05
N LEU A 78 -11.69 6.85 -0.74
CA LEU A 78 -12.71 6.56 -1.74
C LEU A 78 -13.11 7.80 -2.55
N ALA A 79 -13.15 8.98 -1.93
CA ALA A 79 -13.41 10.23 -2.64
C ALA A 79 -12.30 10.54 -3.66
N LYS A 80 -11.02 10.46 -3.23
CA LYS A 80 -9.85 10.62 -4.10
C LYS A 80 -9.80 9.57 -5.22
N TRP A 81 -10.22 8.35 -4.93
CA TRP A 81 -10.33 7.30 -5.92
C TRP A 81 -11.39 7.65 -6.99
N ARG A 82 -12.61 8.04 -6.60
CA ARG A 82 -13.68 8.43 -7.53
C ARG A 82 -13.30 9.63 -8.40
N GLU A 83 -12.61 10.62 -7.84
CA GLU A 83 -12.13 11.80 -8.57
C GLU A 83 -11.27 11.41 -9.78
N ARG A 84 -10.37 10.43 -9.64
CA ARG A 84 -9.52 9.94 -10.74
C ARG A 84 -10.30 9.33 -11.90
N PHE A 85 -11.40 8.64 -11.61
CA PHE A 85 -12.29 8.10 -12.65
C PHE A 85 -13.06 9.21 -13.34
N ALA A 86 -13.55 10.19 -12.58
CA ALA A 86 -14.26 11.35 -13.11
C ALA A 86 -13.39 12.19 -14.06
N GLU A 87 -12.11 12.42 -13.71
CA GLU A 87 -11.13 13.08 -14.60
C GLU A 87 -10.96 12.37 -15.95
N SER A 88 -11.15 11.06 -15.95
CA SER A 88 -10.99 10.20 -17.13
C SER A 88 -12.32 9.97 -17.87
N GLY A 89 -13.43 10.57 -17.41
CA GLY A 89 -14.77 10.38 -17.97
C GLY A 89 -15.32 8.96 -17.79
N LEU A 90 -14.79 8.20 -16.83
CA LEU A 90 -15.20 6.83 -16.55
C LEU A 90 -16.07 6.78 -15.28
N ASP A 91 -17.04 5.87 -15.28
CA ASP A 91 -17.80 5.52 -14.09
C ASP A 91 -17.12 4.33 -13.39
N PRO A 92 -16.61 4.49 -12.16
CA PRO A 92 -15.95 3.42 -11.42
C PRO A 92 -16.82 2.16 -11.25
N ASP A 93 -18.13 2.32 -11.14
CA ASP A 93 -19.07 1.21 -10.90
C ASP A 93 -19.44 0.48 -12.22
N ALA A 94 -19.16 1.10 -13.37
CA ALA A 94 -19.44 0.54 -14.69
C ALA A 94 -18.26 -0.27 -15.29
N LEU A 95 -17.12 -0.33 -14.59
CA LEU A 95 -15.89 -0.95 -15.09
C LEU A 95 -15.98 -2.46 -15.36
N GLY A 96 -16.78 -3.18 -14.58
CA GLY A 96 -16.75 -4.64 -14.53
C GLY A 96 -15.34 -5.20 -14.28
N ASP A 97 -15.10 -6.45 -14.69
CA ASP A 97 -13.81 -7.14 -14.47
C ASP A 97 -12.73 -6.81 -15.52
N ASN A 98 -12.97 -5.88 -16.45
CA ASN A 98 -12.03 -5.58 -17.54
C ASN A 98 -10.98 -4.53 -17.15
N LEU A 99 -10.12 -4.91 -16.21
CA LEU A 99 -9.04 -4.07 -15.70
C LEU A 99 -8.10 -3.55 -16.79
N ARG A 100 -7.88 -4.32 -17.87
CA ARG A 100 -6.96 -3.96 -18.95
C ARG A 100 -7.44 -2.76 -19.75
N ALA A 101 -8.74 -2.69 -20.06
CA ALA A 101 -9.32 -1.57 -20.80
C ALA A 101 -9.19 -0.25 -20.04
N VAL A 102 -9.22 -0.33 -18.71
CA VAL A 102 -9.31 0.82 -17.80
C VAL A 102 -7.93 1.28 -17.36
N ALA A 103 -6.99 0.35 -17.20
CA ALA A 103 -5.62 0.68 -16.83
C ALA A 103 -5.03 1.78 -17.74
N HIS A 104 -5.22 1.70 -19.06
CA HIS A 104 -4.70 2.70 -20.00
C HIS A 104 -5.34 4.09 -19.89
N VAL A 105 -6.52 4.18 -19.29
CA VAL A 105 -7.31 5.41 -19.19
C VAL A 105 -7.07 6.10 -17.85
N VAL A 106 -7.04 5.33 -16.76
CA VAL A 106 -6.94 5.85 -15.38
C VAL A 106 -5.49 5.92 -14.88
N THR A 107 -4.60 5.07 -15.41
CA THR A 107 -3.16 5.21 -15.13
C THR A 107 -2.53 6.13 -16.15
N ARG A 108 -2.22 7.37 -15.76
CA ARG A 108 -1.12 8.09 -16.40
C ARG A 108 0.16 7.35 -16.05
N PRO A 109 0.92 6.80 -17.02
CA PRO A 109 2.26 6.31 -16.72
C PRO A 109 3.03 7.47 -16.10
N VAL A 110 3.44 7.32 -14.84
CA VAL A 110 4.31 8.30 -14.21
C VAL A 110 5.68 8.12 -14.83
N ASN A 111 5.93 8.83 -15.92
CA ASN A 111 7.26 8.93 -16.46
C ASN A 111 8.06 9.79 -15.48
N LEU A 112 9.04 9.18 -14.80
CA LEU A 112 9.89 9.84 -13.81
C LEU A 112 10.57 11.11 -14.36
N LYS A 113 10.74 11.19 -15.69
CA LYS A 113 11.28 12.36 -16.40
C LYS A 113 10.27 13.49 -16.60
N ASP A 114 8.98 13.17 -16.65
CA ASP A 114 7.88 14.11 -16.84
C ASP A 114 7.31 14.57 -15.48
N LYS A 115 7.87 14.09 -14.37
CA LYS A 115 7.61 14.66 -13.05
C LYS A 115 8.13 16.10 -13.13
N PRO A 116 7.28 17.13 -13.08
CA PRO A 116 7.78 18.49 -12.99
C PRO A 116 8.75 18.52 -11.79
N VAL A 117 9.87 19.23 -11.94
CA VAL A 117 10.62 19.68 -10.76
C VAL A 117 9.66 20.63 -10.05
N ILE A 118 8.79 20.06 -9.21
CA ILE A 118 7.95 20.82 -8.31
C ILE A 118 8.97 21.42 -7.36
N GLU A 119 9.32 22.69 -7.57
CA GLU A 119 9.93 23.46 -6.50
C GLU A 119 9.04 23.24 -5.28
N PRO A 120 9.60 22.70 -4.17
CA PRO A 120 8.78 22.44 -3.00
C PRO A 120 8.04 23.74 -2.67
N PRO A 121 6.71 23.69 -2.45
CA PRO A 121 5.95 24.91 -2.21
C PRO A 121 6.68 25.71 -1.13
N LEU A 122 6.93 27.00 -1.38
CA LEU A 122 7.51 27.91 -0.38
C LEU A 122 6.77 27.77 0.97
N HIS A 123 5.48 27.44 0.92
CA HIS A 123 4.70 26.84 2.01
C HIS A 123 3.69 25.79 1.47
N GLY A 124 3.79 24.53 1.90
CA GLY A 124 2.84 23.46 1.55
C GLY A 124 3.51 22.09 1.37
N LYS A 125 2.89 21.00 1.85
CA LYS A 125 3.43 19.64 1.69
C LYS A 125 3.26 19.19 0.23
N PRO A 126 4.28 18.62 -0.43
CA PRO A 126 4.10 18.04 -1.75
C PRO A 126 3.06 16.92 -1.70
N GLU A 127 2.17 16.87 -2.70
CA GLU A 127 1.23 15.76 -2.88
C GLU A 127 2.00 14.48 -3.18
N THR A 128 2.28 13.74 -2.12
CA THR A 128 2.93 12.44 -2.17
C THR A 128 1.88 11.39 -1.83
N LEU A 129 1.72 10.41 -2.72
CA LEU A 129 1.04 9.15 -2.42
C LEU A 129 2.00 8.36 -1.53
N GLY A 130 2.05 8.73 -0.25
CA GLY A 130 3.25 8.52 0.56
C GLY A 130 3.44 7.07 1.01
N THR A 131 4.18 6.28 0.24
CA THR A 131 4.90 5.12 0.78
C THR A 131 5.83 5.61 1.88
N VAL A 132 5.75 4.98 3.05
CA VAL A 132 6.64 5.29 4.18
C VAL A 132 7.78 4.28 4.22
N ASN A 133 8.98 4.77 4.51
CA ASN A 133 10.16 3.93 4.73
C ASN A 133 10.97 4.49 5.91
N PHE A 134 11.54 3.60 6.71
CA PHE A 134 12.36 3.95 7.86
C PHE A 134 13.63 3.13 7.84
N LEU A 135 14.76 3.79 8.06
CA LEU A 135 16.06 3.18 8.30
C LEU A 135 16.57 3.71 9.64
N ALA A 136 17.18 2.83 10.43
CA ALA A 136 17.73 3.18 11.73
C ALA A 136 19.01 2.41 11.98
N ILE A 137 19.91 3.05 12.74
CA ILE A 137 21.10 2.41 13.33
C ILE A 137 20.92 2.55 14.83
N ASP A 138 21.08 1.45 15.57
CA ASP A 138 20.96 1.48 17.03
C ASP A 138 22.29 1.89 17.68
N GLN A 139 22.34 1.94 19.01
CA GLN A 139 23.53 2.39 19.74
C GLN A 139 24.75 1.48 19.57
N ARG A 140 24.58 0.27 19.02
CA ARG A 140 25.62 -0.75 18.81
C ARG A 140 26.18 -0.73 17.39
N GLY A 141 25.70 0.18 16.53
CA GLY A 141 26.02 0.20 15.10
C GLY A 141 25.25 -0.86 14.32
#